data_AF-A0A0Q5Q768-F1
#
_entry.id   AF-A0A0Q5Q768-F1
#
_cell.length_a   1.000
_cell.length_b   1.000
_cell.length_c   1.000
_cell.angle_alpha   90.00
_cell.angle_beta   90.00
_cell.angle_gamma   90.00
#
_symmetry.space_group_name_H-M   'P 1'
#
loop_
_entity.id
_entity.type
_entity.pdbx_description
1 polymer ?
#
loop_
_entity_poly.entity_id
_entity_poly.type
_entity_poly.pdbx_seq_one_letter_code
_entity_poly.pdbx_strand_id
1 'polypeptide(L)'
;MENAEKMINDLRDLCYNEAFKKGWHTDHSGNLLDKNKGEMISLIHSEVSEALEGERKGLMDSHLPHRPMPEVEMADAIIRIMDYCGRWNYDIGGAIIEKLAYNAQRLDHTLEERMKQGGKKF
;
A
#
# COMPACT_ATOMS: atom_id res chain seq x y z
N MET A 1 -1.56 -20.16 -4.55
CA MET A 1 -1.51 -19.16 -3.47
C MET A 1 -0.06 -18.83 -3.13
N GLU A 2 0.81 -19.82 -2.93
CA GLU A 2 2.26 -19.65 -2.75
C GLU A 2 2.94 -18.76 -3.81
N ASN A 3 2.59 -18.93 -5.10
CA ASN A 3 3.13 -18.04 -6.15
C ASN A 3 2.70 -16.57 -5.99
N ALA A 4 1.47 -16.31 -5.53
CA ALA A 4 0.96 -14.96 -5.35
C ALA A 4 1.60 -14.27 -4.12
N GLU A 5 1.74 -15.01 -3.02
CA GLU A 5 2.47 -14.56 -1.84
C GLU A 5 3.89 -14.12 -2.20
N LYS A 6 4.61 -14.99 -2.94
CA LYS A 6 5.96 -14.68 -3.39
C LYS A 6 6.00 -13.40 -4.24
N MET A 7 5.11 -13.27 -5.23
CA MET A 7 5.07 -12.07 -6.08
C MET A 7 4.83 -10.77 -5.30
N ILE A 8 4.01 -10.82 -4.24
CA ILE A 8 3.74 -9.66 -3.39
C ILE A 8 4.98 -9.31 -2.56
N ASN A 9 5.67 -10.29 -1.98
CA ASN A 9 6.91 -10.07 -1.25
C ASN A 9 8.07 -9.64 -2.17
N ASP A 10 8.10 -10.11 -3.42
CA ASP A 10 9.05 -9.63 -4.43
C ASP A 10 8.78 -8.14 -4.74
N LEU A 11 7.51 -7.70 -4.80
CA LEU A 11 7.17 -6.29 -4.96
C LEU A 11 7.57 -5.45 -3.74
N ARG A 12 7.34 -5.96 -2.51
CA ARG A 12 7.84 -5.36 -1.27
C ARG A 12 9.34 -5.10 -1.35
N ASP A 13 10.09 -6.13 -1.74
CA ASP A 13 11.55 -6.05 -1.83
C ASP A 13 12.00 -5.08 -2.92
N LEU A 14 11.32 -5.07 -4.07
CA LEU A 14 11.58 -4.11 -5.14
C LEU A 14 11.42 -2.66 -4.64
N CYS A 15 10.28 -2.32 -4.04
CA CYS A 15 10.01 -0.96 -3.55
C CYS A 15 11.02 -0.53 -2.47
N TYR A 16 11.29 -1.39 -1.49
CA TYR A 16 12.26 -1.11 -0.44
C TYR A 16 13.67 -0.92 -0.99
N ASN A 17 14.11 -1.80 -1.90
CA ASN A 17 15.45 -1.72 -2.47
C ASN A 17 15.65 -0.47 -3.32
N GLU A 18 14.64 -0.01 -4.06
CA GLU A 18 14.73 1.24 -4.81
C GLU A 18 14.82 2.47 -3.90
N ALA A 19 14.05 2.50 -2.79
CA ALA A 19 14.18 3.55 -1.78
C ALA A 19 15.56 3.51 -1.09
N PHE A 20 16.05 2.31 -0.78
CA PHE A 20 17.36 2.08 -0.17
C PHE A 20 18.49 2.59 -1.06
N LYS A 21 18.50 2.25 -2.35
CA LYS A 21 19.50 2.70 -3.33
C LYS A 21 19.55 4.23 -3.47
N LYS A 22 18.41 4.90 -3.27
CA LYS A 22 18.30 6.37 -3.28
C LYS A 22 18.71 7.04 -1.97
N GLY A 23 19.20 6.27 -0.99
CA GLY A 23 19.63 6.78 0.31
C GLY A 23 18.47 7.14 1.24
N TRP A 24 17.24 6.66 0.96
CA TRP A 24 16.10 6.95 1.82
C TRP A 24 16.24 6.30 3.21
N HIS A 25 16.89 5.15 3.27
CA HIS A 25 17.00 4.30 4.46
C HIS A 25 18.36 4.36 5.16
N THR A 26 19.35 5.01 4.54
CA THR A 26 20.73 5.04 5.01
C THR A 26 21.29 6.44 5.08
N ASP A 27 22.23 6.68 5.99
CA ASP A 27 23.08 7.86 5.95
C ASP A 27 24.08 7.79 4.79
N HIS A 28 24.86 8.86 4.61
CA HIS A 28 25.92 8.95 3.57
C HIS A 28 27.03 7.89 3.73
N SER A 29 27.11 7.25 4.90
CA SER A 29 28.09 6.19 5.20
C SER A 29 27.52 4.79 4.99
N GLY A 30 26.24 4.67 4.60
CA GLY A 30 25.54 3.40 4.39
C GLY A 30 24.93 2.78 5.66
N ASN A 31 24.97 3.48 6.81
CA ASN A 31 24.34 2.97 8.02
C ASN A 31 22.83 3.20 7.97
N LEU A 32 22.05 2.23 8.46
CA LEU A 32 20.60 2.36 8.54
C LEU A 32 20.20 3.53 9.46
N LEU A 33 19.35 4.41 8.95
CA LEU A 33 18.72 5.47 9.74
C LEU A 33 17.67 4.89 10.69
N ASP A 34 17.53 5.45 11.89
CA ASP A 34 16.38 5.15 12.75
C ASP A 34 15.15 5.91 12.25
N LYS A 35 14.33 5.25 11.42
CA LYS A 35 13.13 5.82 10.81
C LYS A 35 11.96 5.74 11.78
N ASN A 36 11.28 6.87 11.98
CA ASN A 36 10.04 6.91 12.74
C ASN A 36 8.91 6.21 11.98
N LYS A 37 8.29 5.18 12.58
CA LYS A 37 7.16 4.46 11.96
C LYS A 37 5.96 5.36 11.68
N GLY A 38 5.66 6.31 12.57
CA GLY A 38 4.55 7.24 12.43
C GLY A 38 4.73 8.21 11.25
N GLU A 39 5.95 8.68 11.01
CA GLU A 39 6.26 9.49 9.83
C GLU A 39 6.09 8.69 8.54
N MET A 40 6.60 7.46 8.49
CA MET A 40 6.46 6.60 7.32
C MET A 40 5.00 6.24 7.04
N ILE A 41 4.18 6.01 8.08
CA ILE A 41 2.73 5.80 7.94
C ILE A 41 2.04 7.09 7.47
N SER A 42 2.44 8.25 7.98
CA SER A 42 1.89 9.54 7.53
C SER A 42 2.15 9.82 6.06
N LEU A 43 3.28 9.35 5.50
CA LEU A 43 3.54 9.41 4.06
C LEU A 43 2.56 8.55 3.24
N ILE A 44 2.12 7.40 3.76
CA ILE A 44 1.06 6.62 3.08
C ILE A 44 -0.25 7.42 3.06
N HIS A 45 -0.55 8.12 4.15
CA HIS A 45 -1.77 8.93 4.25
C HIS A 45 -1.76 10.13 3.31
N SER A 46 -0.58 10.72 3.02
CA SER A 46 -0.48 11.81 2.04
C SER A 46 -0.89 11.34 0.66
N GLU A 47 -0.35 10.22 0.16
CA GLU A 47 -0.64 9.76 -1.21
C GLU A 47 -2.14 9.44 -1.37
N VAL A 48 -2.77 8.82 -0.36
CA VAL A 48 -4.22 8.56 -0.39
C VAL A 48 -5.06 9.86 -0.38
N SER A 49 -4.55 10.91 0.28
CA SER A 49 -5.19 12.23 0.29
C SER A 49 -5.02 12.95 -1.05
N GLU A 50 -3.88 12.77 -1.72
CA GLU A 50 -3.63 13.28 -3.06
C GLU A 50 -4.51 12.58 -4.10
N ALA A 51 -4.70 11.26 -3.97
CA ALA A 51 -5.66 10.53 -4.79
C ALA A 51 -7.09 11.09 -4.66
N LEU A 52 -7.54 11.37 -3.43
CA LEU A 52 -8.83 12.00 -3.17
C LEU A 52 -8.95 13.38 -3.82
N GLU A 53 -7.88 14.18 -3.77
CA GLU A 53 -7.85 15.50 -4.40
C GLU A 53 -7.92 15.38 -5.93
N GLY A 54 -7.24 14.39 -6.51
CA GLY A 54 -7.32 14.04 -7.92
C GLY A 54 -8.75 13.70 -8.34
N GLU A 55 -9.48 12.91 -7.55
CA GLU A 55 -10.90 12.55 -7.80
C GLU A 55 -11.79 13.79 -7.73
N ARG A 56 -11.59 14.61 -6.70
CA ARG A 56 -12.38 15.83 -6.47
C ARG A 56 -12.28 16.83 -7.62
N LYS A 57 -11.12 16.89 -8.28
CA LYS A 57 -10.81 17.86 -9.33
C LYS A 57 -10.80 17.28 -10.75
N GLY A 58 -10.85 15.96 -10.91
CA GLY A 58 -10.72 15.29 -12.21
C GLY A 58 -9.34 15.53 -12.85
N LEU A 59 -8.26 15.43 -12.07
CA LEU A 59 -6.91 15.76 -12.52
C LEU A 59 -6.23 14.59 -13.25
N MET A 60 -5.37 14.94 -14.21
CA MET A 60 -4.33 14.06 -14.73
C MET A 60 -3.06 14.24 -13.90
N ASP A 61 -2.25 13.19 -13.78
CA ASP A 61 -1.01 13.27 -13.01
C ASP A 61 0.00 14.23 -13.64
N SER A 62 0.81 14.89 -12.81
CA SER A 62 1.80 15.86 -13.26
C SER A 62 3.08 15.22 -13.82
N HIS A 63 3.46 14.03 -13.34
CA HIS A 63 4.67 13.32 -13.76
C HIS A 63 4.39 12.30 -14.88
N LEU A 64 3.18 11.74 -14.90
CA LEU A 64 2.63 10.83 -15.91
C LEU A 64 1.36 11.43 -16.53
N PRO A 65 1.45 12.48 -17.39
CA PRO A 65 0.28 13.23 -17.87
C PRO A 65 -0.76 12.46 -18.68
N HIS A 66 -0.46 11.21 -19.02
CA HIS A 66 -1.35 10.30 -19.73
C HIS A 66 -2.18 9.41 -18.78
N ARG A 67 -1.97 9.49 -17.46
CA ARG A 67 -2.73 8.76 -16.43
C ARG A 67 -3.51 9.72 -15.54
N PRO A 68 -4.72 9.34 -15.09
CA PRO A 68 -5.42 10.09 -14.06
C PRO A 68 -4.58 10.18 -12.78
N MET A 69 -4.57 11.36 -12.15
CA MET A 69 -3.85 11.57 -10.88
C MET A 69 -4.28 10.54 -9.81
N PRO A 70 -5.57 10.23 -9.60
CA PRO A 70 -5.96 9.24 -8.59
C PRO A 70 -5.34 7.86 -8.78
N GLU A 71 -5.17 7.41 -10.04
CA GLU A 71 -4.57 6.11 -10.34
C GLU A 71 -3.09 6.08 -9.94
N VAL A 72 -2.36 7.16 -10.24
CA VAL A 72 -0.92 7.29 -9.93
C VAL A 72 -0.71 7.39 -8.42
N GLU A 73 -1.51 8.21 -7.73
CA GLU A 73 -1.38 8.39 -6.28
C GLU A 73 -1.76 7.12 -5.49
N MET A 74 -2.72 6.32 -5.98
CA MET A 74 -2.99 5.00 -5.41
C MET A 74 -1.81 4.03 -5.60
N ALA A 75 -1.12 4.10 -6.74
CA ALA A 75 0.09 3.33 -6.95
C ALA A 75 1.22 3.77 -6.01
N ASP A 76 1.38 5.08 -5.79
CA ASP A 76 2.35 5.63 -4.85
C ASP A 76 2.04 5.19 -3.42
N ALA A 77 0.77 5.19 -3.00
CA ALA A 77 0.36 4.64 -1.70
C ALA A 77 0.79 3.16 -1.54
N ILE A 78 0.62 2.33 -2.57
CA ILE A 78 1.08 0.92 -2.56
C ILE A 78 2.59 0.87 -2.43
N ILE A 79 3.34 1.67 -3.20
CA ILE A 79 4.81 1.73 -3.13
C ILE A 79 5.27 2.11 -1.72
N ARG A 80 4.62 3.08 -1.07
CA ARG A 80 4.92 3.49 0.32
C ARG A 80 4.64 2.37 1.33
N ILE A 81 3.52 1.65 1.18
CA ILE A 81 3.20 0.50 2.02
C ILE A 81 4.27 -0.60 1.86
N MET A 82 4.64 -0.90 0.62
CA MET A 82 5.63 -1.92 0.30
C MET A 82 7.02 -1.56 0.82
N ASP A 83 7.45 -0.30 0.68
CA ASP A 83 8.69 0.23 1.26
C ASP A 83 8.69 0.13 2.80
N TYR A 84 7.61 0.56 3.44
CA TYR A 84 7.42 0.42 4.89
C TYR A 84 7.54 -1.05 5.31
N CYS A 85 6.81 -1.95 4.65
CA CYS A 85 6.86 -3.37 4.97
C CYS A 85 8.26 -3.98 4.75
N GLY A 86 8.96 -3.61 3.68
CA GLY A 86 10.32 -4.06 3.43
C GLY A 86 11.31 -3.58 4.49
N ARG A 87 11.19 -2.32 4.95
CA ARG A 87 12.07 -1.76 5.97
C ARG A 87 12.05 -2.53 7.29
N TRP A 88 10.89 -3.02 7.71
CA TRP A 88 10.73 -3.83 8.93
C TRP A 88 10.58 -5.33 8.65
N ASN A 89 10.90 -5.77 7.43
CA ASN A 89 10.85 -7.18 7.00
C ASN A 89 9.51 -7.87 7.33
N TYR A 90 8.39 -7.17 7.14
CA TYR A 90 7.06 -7.75 7.29
C TYR A 90 6.74 -8.68 6.11
N ASP A 91 6.17 -9.85 6.42
CA ASP A 91 5.58 -10.75 5.42
C ASP A 91 4.19 -10.26 5.02
N ILE A 92 4.16 -9.20 4.20
CA ILE A 92 2.93 -8.59 3.73
C ILE A 92 2.21 -9.49 2.71
N GLY A 93 2.96 -10.30 1.95
CA GLY A 93 2.41 -11.31 1.05
C GLY A 93 1.58 -12.34 1.80
N GLY A 94 2.15 -12.98 2.83
CA GLY A 94 1.47 -13.98 3.64
C GLY A 94 0.25 -13.37 4.34
N ALA A 95 0.43 -12.18 4.94
CA ALA A 95 -0.66 -11.46 5.61
C ALA A 95 -1.85 -11.16 4.67
N ILE A 96 -1.59 -10.74 3.43
CA ILE A 96 -2.65 -10.47 2.43
C ILE A 96 -3.37 -11.77 2.05
N ILE A 97 -2.64 -12.84 1.74
CA ILE A 97 -3.22 -14.12 1.32
C ILE A 97 -4.10 -14.72 2.42
N GLU A 98 -3.58 -14.78 3.65
CA GLU A 98 -4.33 -15.24 4.81
C GLU A 98 -5.57 -14.38 5.07
N LYS A 99 -5.42 -13.05 4.97
CA LYS A 99 -6.55 -12.14 5.21
C LYS A 99 -7.64 -12.26 4.15
N LEU A 100 -7.27 -12.46 2.88
CA LEU A 100 -8.21 -12.70 1.79
C LEU A 100 -8.93 -14.05 1.98
N ALA A 101 -8.22 -15.11 2.34
CA ALA A 101 -8.81 -16.41 2.62
C ALA A 101 -9.81 -16.34 3.79
N TYR A 102 -9.44 -15.65 4.87
CA TYR A 102 -10.34 -15.38 5.99
C TYR A 102 -11.56 -14.55 5.58
N ASN A 103 -11.37 -13.47 4.82
CA ASN A 103 -12.46 -12.61 4.36
C ASN A 103 -13.45 -13.35 3.45
N ALA A 104 -13.00 -14.32 2.66
CA ALA A 104 -13.86 -15.16 1.81
C ALA A 104 -14.81 -16.06 2.62
N GLN A 105 -14.44 -16.40 3.86
CA GLN A 105 -15.24 -17.24 4.76
C GLN A 105 -16.02 -16.42 5.80
N ARG A 106 -15.90 -15.08 5.78
CA ARG A 106 -16.46 -14.20 6.81
C ARG A 106 -17.96 -13.99 6.58
N LEU A 107 -18.77 -14.53 7.50
CA LEU A 107 -20.23 -14.55 7.40
C LEU A 107 -20.86 -13.14 7.29
N ASP A 108 -20.36 -12.15 8.04
CA ASP A 108 -20.83 -10.76 8.07
C ASP A 108 -20.51 -9.94 6.80
N HIS A 109 -19.74 -10.51 5.88
CA HIS A 109 -19.40 -9.93 4.58
C HIS A 109 -20.09 -10.63 3.41
N THR A 110 -20.92 -11.64 3.67
CA THR A 110 -21.78 -12.21 2.63
C THR A 110 -22.72 -11.13 2.09
N LEU A 111 -23.02 -11.18 0.78
CA LEU A 111 -24.03 -10.33 0.15
C LEU A 111 -25.35 -10.38 0.93
N GLU A 112 -25.71 -11.57 1.40
CA GLU A 112 -26.93 -11.83 2.15
C GLU A 112 -26.95 -11.06 3.49
N GLU A 113 -25.88 -11.08 4.29
CA GLU A 113 -25.79 -10.28 5.53
C GLU A 113 -25.70 -8.77 5.26
N ARG A 114 -25.05 -8.34 4.16
CA ARG A 114 -25.01 -6.92 3.77
C ARG A 114 -26.37 -6.38 3.34
N MET A 115 -27.21 -7.23 2.74
CA MET A 115 -28.56 -6.86 2.29
C MET A 115 -29.60 -6.90 3.42
N LYS A 116 -29.29 -7.48 4.60
CA LYS A 116 -30.16 -7.44 5.77
C LYS A 116 -30.29 -6.03 6.34
N GLN A 117 -31.40 -5.77 7.03
CA GLN A 117 -31.66 -4.48 7.66
C GLN A 117 -30.65 -4.26 8.81
N GLY A 118 -29.75 -3.29 8.64
CA GLY A 118 -28.62 -3.04 9.55
C GLY A 118 -27.27 -3.63 9.10
N GLY A 119 -27.23 -4.29 7.93
CA GLY A 119 -26.00 -4.75 7.30
C GLY A 119 -25.03 -3.59 7.02
N LYS A 120 -23.73 -3.89 7.09
CA LYS A 120 -22.67 -2.89 6.93
C LYS A 120 -22.74 -2.26 5.53
N LYS A 121 -23.07 -0.96 5.46
CA LYS A 121 -23.27 -0.21 4.20
C LYS A 121 -21.97 0.30 3.58
N PHE A 122 -20.87 0.28 4.34
CA PHE A 122 -19.55 0.79 4.00
C PHE A 122 -18.49 -0.10 4.63
#